data_AF-A0A0C2PGC5-F1
#
_entry.id   AF-A0A0C2PGC5-F1
#
_cell.length_a   1.000
_cell.length_b   1.000
_cell.length_c   1.000
_cell.angle_alpha   90.00
_cell.angle_beta   90.00
_cell.angle_gamma   90.00
#
_symmetry.space_group_name_H-M   'P 1'
#
loop_
_entity.id
_entity.type
_entity.pdbx_description
1 polymer ?
#
loop_
_entity_poly.entity_id
_entity_poly.type
_entity_poly.pdbx_seq_one_letter_code
_entity_poly.pdbx_strand_id
1 'polypeptide(L)'
;MLYGADIWCVGLLERGKGEKDGGWGARGFSKKMKRVQRLSALMITGGMRSTATDLLNAHADLLPIQLQIRKHCHRETLHMARFHESHPSQKELQSASRGRKGFRSPLHRLFLAFKINPKTTETIESVRHNTKWIPEVTTRIARDKDEAVLEDMLAEEEDYVSLYSD
;
A
#
# COMPACT_ATOMS: atom_id res chain seq x y z
N MET A 1 -7.28 2.85 7.05
CA MET A 1 -7.15 1.62 7.87
C MET A 1 -8.10 0.55 7.33
N LEU A 2 -7.63 -0.32 6.43
CA LEU A 2 -8.39 -1.47 5.90
C LEU A 2 -7.75 -2.77 6.41
N TYR A 3 -7.49 -2.86 7.73
CA TYR A 3 -6.85 -4.03 8.31
C TYR A 3 -7.66 -5.31 8.01
N GLY A 4 -6.98 -6.35 7.50
CA GLY A 4 -7.60 -7.61 7.13
C GLY A 4 -8.44 -7.57 5.85
N ALA A 5 -8.46 -6.45 5.11
CA ALA A 5 -9.12 -6.41 3.80
C ALA A 5 -8.42 -7.34 2.80
N ASP A 6 -7.10 -7.49 2.90
CA ASP A 6 -6.28 -8.48 2.20
C ASP A 6 -6.65 -9.94 2.52
N ILE A 7 -7.43 -10.20 3.58
CA ILE A 7 -7.95 -11.54 3.93
C ILE A 7 -9.42 -11.68 3.51
N TRP A 8 -10.25 -10.71 3.90
CA TRP A 8 -11.71 -10.75 3.70
C TRP A 8 -12.15 -10.35 2.29
N CYS A 9 -11.42 -9.45 1.63
CA CYS A 9 -11.77 -8.94 0.30
C CYS A 9 -11.11 -9.70 -0.85
N VAL A 10 -10.35 -10.76 -0.57
CA VAL A 10 -9.67 -11.57 -1.61
C VAL A 10 -10.64 -12.14 -2.63
N GLY A 11 -11.84 -12.53 -2.21
CA GLY A 11 -12.89 -13.01 -3.13
C GLY A 11 -13.33 -11.96 -4.16
N LEU A 12 -13.07 -10.67 -3.94
CA LEU A 12 -13.31 -9.62 -4.93
C LEU A 12 -12.23 -9.58 -6.02
N LEU A 13 -11.03 -10.08 -5.73
CA LEU A 13 -9.88 -10.06 -6.65
C LEU A 13 -9.96 -11.16 -7.71
N GLU A 14 -10.45 -12.35 -7.32
CA GLU A 14 -10.55 -13.51 -8.23
C GLU A 14 -11.61 -13.33 -9.32
N ARG A 15 -12.63 -12.48 -9.09
CA ARG A 15 -13.82 -12.43 -9.94
C ARG A 15 -14.16 -11.00 -10.36
N GLY A 16 -13.37 -10.49 -11.30
CA GLY A 16 -13.69 -9.29 -12.07
C GLY A 16 -14.93 -9.40 -12.97
N LYS A 17 -15.64 -10.54 -12.97
CA LYS A 17 -16.84 -10.76 -13.77
C LYS A 17 -17.93 -11.42 -12.93
N GLY A 18 -18.97 -10.65 -12.63
CA GLY A 18 -20.41 -10.99 -12.72
C GLY A 18 -21.01 -12.33 -12.28
N GLU A 19 -20.28 -13.38 -11.92
CA GLU A 19 -20.91 -14.69 -11.66
C GLU A 19 -21.40 -14.79 -10.21
N LYS A 20 -22.55 -15.46 -10.04
CA LYS A 20 -23.42 -15.41 -8.86
C LYS A 20 -22.99 -16.33 -7.71
N ASP A 21 -22.02 -17.21 -7.89
CA ASP A 21 -21.79 -18.28 -6.91
C ASP A 21 -20.72 -17.97 -5.86
N GLY A 22 -21.15 -17.67 -4.63
CA GLY A 22 -20.36 -17.96 -3.42
C GLY A 22 -19.56 -16.83 -2.78
N GLY A 23 -19.65 -15.59 -3.26
CA GLY A 23 -19.03 -14.42 -2.62
C GLY A 23 -19.85 -13.84 -1.44
N TRP A 24 -20.41 -14.70 -0.59
CA TRP A 24 -21.31 -14.35 0.51
C TRP A 24 -20.53 -13.60 1.61
N GLY A 25 -20.26 -12.32 1.40
CA GLY A 25 -19.55 -11.46 2.37
C GLY A 25 -18.88 -10.25 1.71
N ALA A 26 -17.90 -10.48 0.84
CA ALA A 26 -17.06 -9.42 0.29
C ALA A 26 -17.80 -8.48 -0.69
N ARG A 27 -18.72 -9.01 -1.52
CA ARG A 27 -19.56 -8.17 -2.41
C ARG A 27 -20.53 -7.29 -1.61
N GLY A 28 -21.14 -7.85 -0.58
CA GLY A 28 -22.01 -7.10 0.33
C GLY A 28 -21.25 -5.98 1.04
N PHE A 29 -20.05 -6.29 1.53
CA PHE A 29 -19.14 -5.29 2.10
C PHE A 29 -18.79 -4.19 1.10
N SER A 30 -18.35 -4.53 -0.12
CA SER A 30 -18.03 -3.54 -1.16
C SER A 30 -19.22 -2.65 -1.51
N LYS A 31 -20.44 -3.20 -1.58
CA LYS A 31 -21.67 -2.42 -1.83
C LYS A 31 -21.98 -1.45 -0.68
N LYS A 32 -21.81 -1.89 0.57
CA LYS A 32 -21.95 -1.02 1.76
C LYS A 32 -20.90 0.09 1.75
N MET A 33 -19.64 -0.24 1.48
CA MET A 33 -18.55 0.72 1.39
C MET A 33 -18.73 1.69 0.23
N LYS A 34 -19.29 1.27 -0.92
CA LYS A 34 -19.64 2.18 -2.03
C LYS A 34 -20.64 3.25 -1.59
N ARG A 35 -21.61 2.89 -0.74
CA ARG A 35 -22.59 3.84 -0.18
C ARG A 35 -21.92 4.85 0.76
N VAL A 36 -21.00 4.38 1.60
CA VAL A 36 -20.24 5.25 2.52
C VAL A 36 -19.33 6.20 1.72
N GLN A 37 -18.55 5.67 0.77
CA GLN A 37 -17.68 6.49 -0.07
C GLN A 37 -18.46 7.55 -0.85
N ARG A 38 -19.64 7.21 -1.36
CA ARG A 38 -20.51 8.18 -2.04
C ARG A 38 -20.94 9.31 -1.10
N LEU A 39 -21.28 9.00 0.15
CA LEU A 39 -21.63 10.02 1.14
C LEU A 39 -20.44 10.94 1.42
N SER A 40 -19.25 10.39 1.57
CA SER A 40 -18.01 11.16 1.73
C SER A 40 -17.73 12.03 0.50
N ALA A 41 -17.86 11.49 -0.71
CA ALA A 41 -17.64 12.23 -1.95
C ALA A 41 -18.64 13.40 -2.10
N LEU A 42 -19.90 13.21 -1.71
CA LEU A 42 -20.88 14.30 -1.65
C LEU A 42 -20.49 15.40 -0.65
N MET A 43 -20.00 15.01 0.54
CA MET A 43 -19.57 15.97 1.55
C MET A 43 -18.31 16.76 1.12
N ILE A 44 -17.35 16.09 0.48
CA ILE A 44 -16.11 16.71 0.00
C ILE A 44 -16.41 17.69 -1.15
N THR A 45 -17.21 17.27 -2.12
CA THR A 45 -17.47 18.06 -3.33
C THR A 45 -18.61 19.07 -3.19
N GLY A 46 -19.44 18.96 -2.14
CA GLY A 46 -20.68 19.73 -2.01
C GLY A 46 -21.72 19.41 -3.09
N GLY A 47 -21.57 18.30 -3.82
CA GLY A 47 -22.41 17.97 -4.97
C GLY A 47 -23.86 17.62 -4.62
N MET A 48 -24.74 17.68 -5.63
CA MET A 48 -26.15 17.31 -5.46
C MET A 48 -26.32 15.80 -5.21
N ARG A 49 -27.37 15.42 -4.50
CA ARG A 49 -27.73 13.99 -4.28
C ARG A 49 -28.01 13.22 -5.56
N SER A 50 -28.37 13.88 -6.67
CA SER A 50 -28.59 13.28 -7.99
C SER A 50 -27.30 13.07 -8.79
N THR A 51 -26.19 13.67 -8.38
CA THR A 51 -24.92 13.61 -9.11
C THR A 51 -24.42 12.16 -9.21
N ALA A 52 -23.92 11.81 -10.40
CA ALA A 52 -23.33 10.51 -10.66
C ALA A 52 -22.15 10.24 -9.70
N THR A 53 -22.08 9.02 -9.19
CA THR A 53 -21.06 8.66 -8.17
C THR A 53 -19.65 8.71 -8.75
N ASP A 54 -19.49 8.34 -10.02
CA ASP A 54 -18.19 8.32 -10.67
C ASP A 54 -17.66 9.75 -10.90
N LEU A 55 -18.56 10.70 -11.19
CA LEU A 55 -18.22 12.12 -11.30
C LEU A 55 -17.82 12.71 -9.94
N LEU A 56 -18.59 12.42 -8.88
CA LEU A 56 -18.25 12.84 -7.51
C LEU A 56 -16.89 12.30 -7.05
N ASN A 57 -16.63 11.02 -7.35
CA ASN A 57 -15.36 10.39 -7.05
C ASN A 57 -14.20 11.02 -7.82
N ALA A 58 -14.38 11.34 -9.11
CA ALA A 58 -13.36 12.01 -9.91
C ALA A 58 -13.06 13.43 -9.38
N HIS A 59 -14.09 14.20 -9.03
CA HIS A 59 -13.89 15.54 -8.46
C HIS A 59 -13.29 15.53 -7.06
N ALA A 60 -13.47 14.45 -6.29
CA ALA A 60 -12.88 14.28 -4.96
C ALA A 60 -11.51 13.59 -4.99
N ASP A 61 -10.94 13.29 -6.16
CA ASP A 61 -9.74 12.45 -6.34
C ASP A 61 -9.81 11.10 -5.58
N LEU A 62 -10.99 10.48 -5.59
CA LEU A 62 -11.25 9.20 -4.96
C LEU A 62 -11.37 8.09 -6.01
N LEU A 63 -10.48 7.09 -5.99
CA LEU A 63 -10.71 5.88 -6.79
C LEU A 63 -12.01 5.19 -6.34
N PRO A 64 -12.81 4.60 -7.24
CA PRO A 64 -13.92 3.73 -6.89
C PRO A 64 -13.53 2.66 -5.86
N ILE A 65 -14.41 2.37 -4.90
CA ILE A 65 -14.08 1.52 -3.74
C ILE A 65 -13.46 0.16 -4.10
N GLN A 66 -13.89 -0.44 -5.21
CA GLN A 66 -13.35 -1.73 -5.67
C GLN A 66 -11.88 -1.60 -6.08
N LEU A 67 -11.52 -0.50 -6.73
CA LEU A 67 -10.15 -0.18 -7.09
C LEU A 67 -9.32 0.20 -5.87
N GLN A 68 -9.90 0.91 -4.89
CA GLN A 68 -9.21 1.20 -3.61
C GLN A 68 -8.85 -0.09 -2.87
N ILE A 69 -9.81 -1.02 -2.73
CA ILE A 69 -9.58 -2.32 -2.09
C ILE A 69 -8.50 -3.10 -2.85
N ARG A 70 -8.55 -3.11 -4.19
CA ARG A 70 -7.53 -3.79 -5.01
C ARG A 70 -6.16 -3.16 -4.87
N LYS A 71 -6.06 -1.82 -4.88
CA LYS A 71 -4.81 -1.07 -4.66
C LYS A 71 -4.22 -1.39 -3.29
N HIS A 72 -5.07 -1.42 -2.26
CA HIS A 72 -4.65 -1.79 -0.91
C HIS A 72 -4.12 -3.23 -0.86
N CYS A 73 -4.90 -4.21 -1.34
CA CYS A 73 -4.47 -5.62 -1.37
C CYS A 73 -3.17 -5.80 -2.18
N HIS A 74 -3.02 -5.09 -3.29
CA HIS A 74 -1.80 -5.12 -4.11
C HIS A 74 -0.59 -4.62 -3.32
N ARG A 75 -0.73 -3.47 -2.65
CA ARG A 75 0.33 -2.89 -1.83
C ARG A 75 0.73 -3.81 -0.69
N GLU A 76 -0.23 -4.37 0.04
CA GLU A 76 0.07 -5.33 1.12
C GLU A 76 0.75 -6.60 0.58
N THR A 77 0.32 -7.10 -0.58
CA THR A 77 0.97 -8.25 -1.24
C THR A 77 2.43 -7.93 -1.63
N LEU A 78 2.67 -6.72 -2.14
CA LEU A 78 4.03 -6.24 -2.41
C LEU A 78 4.85 -6.15 -1.13
N HIS A 79 4.32 -5.57 -0.06
CA HIS A 79 5.02 -5.49 1.23
C HIS A 79 5.43 -6.88 1.74
N MET A 80 4.53 -7.85 1.69
CA MET A 80 4.85 -9.23 2.05
C MET A 80 5.94 -9.82 1.15
N ALA A 81 5.90 -9.53 -0.16
CA ALA A 81 6.89 -10.05 -1.11
C ALA A 81 8.31 -9.51 -0.90
N ARG A 82 8.47 -8.36 -0.25
CA ARG A 82 9.76 -7.70 0.02
C ARG A 82 10.46 -8.20 1.28
N PHE A 83 9.87 -9.13 2.03
CA PHE A 83 10.46 -9.59 3.28
C PHE A 83 11.81 -10.27 3.07
N HIS A 84 12.75 -9.98 3.97
CA HIS A 84 14.07 -10.62 3.99
C HIS A 84 13.97 -12.14 4.24
N GLU A 85 14.97 -12.89 3.80
CA GLU A 85 15.02 -14.35 3.96
C GLU A 85 14.98 -14.82 5.42
N SER A 86 15.44 -13.98 6.34
CA SER A 86 15.39 -14.21 7.79
C SER A 86 13.97 -14.10 8.37
N HIS A 87 13.00 -13.54 7.64
CA HIS A 87 11.65 -13.37 8.14
C HIS A 87 10.93 -14.73 8.23
N PRO A 88 10.26 -15.05 9.37
CA PRO A 88 9.67 -16.36 9.58
C PRO A 88 8.64 -16.75 8.53
N SER A 89 7.91 -15.78 7.96
CA SER A 89 6.88 -16.05 6.95
C SER A 89 7.40 -16.19 5.51
N GLN A 90 8.72 -16.05 5.27
CA GLN A 90 9.24 -15.99 3.90
C GLN A 90 9.05 -17.31 3.15
N LYS A 91 9.18 -18.44 3.84
CA LYS A 91 8.99 -19.78 3.26
C LYS A 91 7.55 -19.98 2.79
N GLU A 92 6.59 -19.54 3.61
CA GLU A 92 5.16 -19.61 3.36
C GLU A 92 4.77 -18.71 2.19
N LEU A 93 5.33 -17.51 2.10
CA LEU A 93 5.08 -16.57 1.00
C LEU A 93 5.65 -17.09 -0.33
N GLN A 94 6.86 -17.66 -0.32
CA GLN A 94 7.42 -18.32 -1.50
C GLN A 94 6.56 -19.52 -1.95
N SER A 95 6.06 -20.31 -1.00
CA SER A 95 5.13 -21.40 -1.29
C SER A 95 3.81 -20.89 -1.87
N ALA A 96 3.26 -19.82 -1.28
CA ALA A 96 2.02 -19.19 -1.73
C ALA A 96 2.12 -18.67 -3.17
N SER A 97 3.26 -18.09 -3.55
CA SER A 97 3.52 -17.59 -4.91
C SER A 97 3.60 -18.69 -5.97
N ARG A 98 4.15 -19.86 -5.63
CA ARG A 98 4.16 -21.03 -6.53
C ARG A 98 2.76 -21.59 -6.80
N GLY A 99 1.82 -21.29 -5.92
CA GLY A 99 0.44 -21.75 -6.00
C GLY A 99 0.28 -23.19 -5.49
N ARG A 100 -0.97 -23.53 -5.17
CA ARG A 100 -1.37 -24.85 -4.66
C ARG A 100 -2.59 -25.35 -5.42
N LYS A 101 -2.59 -26.64 -5.76
CA LYS A 101 -3.71 -27.31 -6.47
C LYS A 101 -4.92 -27.54 -5.55
N GLY A 102 -4.70 -27.77 -4.26
CA GLY A 102 -5.75 -27.98 -3.25
C GLY A 102 -6.31 -26.67 -2.66
N PHE A 103 -6.62 -26.67 -1.36
CA PHE A 103 -7.16 -25.51 -0.66
C PHE A 103 -6.22 -24.29 -0.77
N ARG A 104 -6.71 -23.21 -1.37
CA ARG A 104 -6.00 -21.93 -1.52
C ARG A 104 -6.33 -21.02 -0.35
N SER A 105 -5.30 -20.71 0.45
CA SER A 105 -5.42 -19.67 1.49
C SER A 105 -5.56 -18.28 0.84
N PRO A 106 -6.01 -17.26 1.60
CA PRO A 106 -6.04 -15.86 1.13
C PRO A 106 -4.72 -15.41 0.50
N LEU A 107 -3.57 -15.78 1.09
CA LEU A 107 -2.25 -15.48 0.53
C LEU A 107 -2.04 -16.10 -0.86
N HIS A 108 -2.37 -17.37 -1.06
CA HIS A 108 -2.25 -18.01 -2.37
C HIS A 108 -3.07 -17.26 -3.44
N ARG A 109 -4.26 -16.79 -3.07
CA ARG A 109 -5.15 -16.05 -3.96
C ARG A 109 -4.61 -14.64 -4.26
N LEU A 110 -4.06 -13.94 -3.28
CA LEU A 110 -3.41 -12.63 -3.46
C LEU A 110 -2.24 -12.73 -4.44
N PHE A 111 -1.29 -13.64 -4.17
CA PHE A 111 -0.11 -13.83 -5.02
C PHE A 111 -0.49 -14.29 -6.43
N LEU A 112 -1.50 -15.15 -6.57
CA LEU A 112 -2.02 -15.57 -7.88
C LEU A 112 -2.71 -14.40 -8.62
N ALA A 113 -3.49 -13.58 -7.92
CA ALA A 113 -4.25 -12.48 -8.52
C ALA A 113 -3.34 -11.35 -9.01
N PHE A 114 -2.27 -11.04 -8.28
CA PHE A 114 -1.34 -9.96 -8.63
C PHE A 114 -0.09 -10.44 -9.39
N LYS A 115 0.14 -11.76 -9.49
CA LYS A 115 1.31 -12.35 -10.17
C LYS A 115 2.64 -11.80 -9.64
N ILE A 116 2.73 -11.58 -8.34
CA ILE A 116 3.95 -11.12 -7.67
C ILE A 116 4.76 -12.36 -7.28
N ASN A 117 6.08 -12.30 -7.46
CA ASN A 117 6.99 -13.36 -7.02
C ASN A 117 7.97 -12.79 -5.98
N PRO A 118 7.95 -13.28 -4.74
CA PRO A 118 8.85 -12.80 -3.69
C PRO A 118 10.33 -13.03 -4.03
N LYS A 119 10.68 -14.00 -4.88
CA LYS A 119 12.07 -14.23 -5.29
C LYS A 119 12.62 -13.17 -6.24
N THR A 120 11.76 -12.54 -7.05
CA THR A 120 12.16 -11.54 -8.05
C THR A 120 11.89 -10.13 -7.57
N THR A 121 11.19 -9.97 -6.45
CA THR A 121 10.87 -8.67 -5.87
C THR A 121 12.07 -8.21 -5.05
N GLU A 122 12.39 -6.93 -5.12
CA GLU A 122 13.42 -6.32 -4.28
C GLU A 122 13.17 -6.62 -2.80
N THR A 123 14.20 -7.10 -2.12
CA THR A 123 14.15 -7.38 -0.68
C THR A 123 14.47 -6.11 0.08
N ILE A 124 13.61 -5.72 1.02
CA ILE A 124 13.93 -4.66 1.98
C ILE A 124 14.52 -5.34 3.21
N GLU A 125 15.80 -5.09 3.46
CA GLU A 125 16.44 -5.53 4.68
C GLU A 125 15.76 -4.85 5.87
N SER A 126 15.27 -5.65 6.82
CA SER A 126 14.83 -5.13 8.10
C SER A 126 16.08 -4.79 8.91
N VAL A 127 16.69 -3.63 8.63
CA VAL A 127 17.90 -3.23 9.34
C VAL A 127 17.51 -2.79 10.75
N ARG A 128 17.53 -3.74 11.68
CA ARG A 128 17.47 -3.42 13.11
C ARG A 128 18.86 -3.05 13.55
N HIS A 129 19.12 -1.75 13.52
CA HIS A 129 20.31 -1.17 14.10
C HIS A 129 20.31 -1.40 15.62
N ASN A 130 21.44 -1.84 16.17
CA ASN A 130 21.59 -1.93 17.62
C ASN A 130 21.66 -0.50 18.22
N THR A 131 21.48 -0.35 19.54
CA THR A 131 21.51 0.97 20.20
C THR A 131 22.87 1.67 20.14
N LYS A 132 23.94 0.96 19.78
CA LYS A 132 25.28 1.50 19.56
C LYS A 132 25.58 1.76 18.08
N TRP A 133 24.59 1.61 17.21
CA TRP A 133 24.78 1.82 15.79
C TRP A 133 24.97 3.31 15.55
N ILE A 134 26.05 3.61 14.83
CA ILE A 134 26.39 4.97 14.43
C ILE A 134 25.97 5.06 12.96
N PRO A 135 25.08 6.00 12.60
CA PRO A 135 24.71 6.19 11.21
C PRO A 135 25.93 6.57 10.38
N GLU A 136 26.01 6.04 9.17
CA GLU A 136 27.01 6.47 8.19
C GLU A 136 26.75 7.91 7.72
N VAL A 137 25.53 8.41 7.94
CA VAL A 137 25.13 9.79 7.65
C VAL A 137 25.34 10.64 8.90
N THR A 138 26.14 11.70 8.78
CA THR A 138 26.29 12.72 9.82
C THR A 138 25.28 13.82 9.59
N THR A 139 24.28 13.95 10.46
CA THR A 139 23.34 15.08 10.41
C THR A 139 23.94 16.29 11.10
N ARG A 140 24.09 17.40 10.37
CA ARG A 140 24.37 18.72 10.94
C ARG A 140 23.11 19.57 10.87
N ILE A 141 22.77 20.21 11.98
CA ILE A 141 21.64 21.14 12.07
C ILE A 141 22.24 22.48 12.47
N ALA A 142 22.21 23.45 11.55
CA ALA A 142 22.65 24.81 11.81
C ALA A 142 21.76 25.45 12.88
N ARG A 143 22.33 26.36 13.69
CA ARG A 143 21.58 26.99 14.79
C ARG A 143 20.67 28.10 14.27
N ASP A 144 21.15 28.82 13.27
CA ASP A 144 20.49 29.97 12.69
C ASP A 144 20.32 29.85 11.18
N LYS A 145 19.33 30.56 10.64
CA LYS A 145 19.02 30.57 9.20
C LYS A 145 20.21 31.06 8.37
N ASP A 146 20.88 32.11 8.84
CA ASP A 146 22.01 32.71 8.12
C ASP A 146 23.23 31.77 8.09
N GLU A 147 23.41 30.97 9.16
CA GLU A 147 24.44 29.92 9.23
C GLU A 147 24.12 28.77 8.27
N ALA A 148 22.86 28.35 8.18
CA ALA A 148 22.42 27.33 7.23
C ALA A 148 22.67 27.74 5.76
N VAL A 149 22.39 29.00 5.41
CA VAL A 149 22.62 29.55 4.07
C VAL A 149 24.11 29.60 3.75
N LEU A 150 24.95 29.97 4.72
CA LEU A 150 26.41 29.99 4.55
C LEU A 150 26.97 28.58 4.36
N GLU A 151 26.53 27.60 5.16
CA GLU A 151 26.97 26.20 5.02
C GLU A 151 26.59 25.61 3.65
N ASP A 152 25.39 25.94 3.14
CA ASP A 152 24.95 25.50 1.81
C ASP A 152 25.75 26.14 0.68
N MET A 153 26.05 27.44 0.80
CA MET A 153 26.92 28.15 -0.16
C MET A 153 28.37 27.62 -0.18
N LEU A 154 28.84 27.06 0.94
CA LEU A 154 30.20 26.54 1.10
C LEU A 154 30.32 25.04 0.76
N ALA A 155 29.19 24.32 0.67
CA ALA A 155 29.19 22.91 0.33
C ALA A 155 29.44 22.73 -1.18
N GLU A 156 30.68 22.41 -1.55
CA GLU A 156 30.98 21.93 -2.90
C GLU A 156 30.39 20.50 -3.06
N GLU A 157 29.38 20.37 -3.92
CA GLU A 157 28.58 19.16 -4.21
C GLU A 157 29.49 17.93 -4.47
N GLU A 158 29.29 16.80 -3.79
CA GLU A 158 28.56 15.64 -4.35
C GLU A 158 27.92 14.70 -3.29
N ASP A 159 28.19 14.89 -1.99
CA ASP A 159 27.84 13.92 -0.92
C ASP A 159 26.80 14.41 0.12
N TYR A 160 26.24 15.62 -0.04
CA TYR A 160 25.34 16.23 0.95
C TYR A 160 23.89 16.36 0.47
N VAL A 161 22.94 15.90 1.29
CA VAL A 161 21.50 16.14 1.08
C VAL A 161 21.04 17.20 2.07
N SER A 162 20.77 18.42 1.57
CA SER A 162 20.25 19.54 2.36
C SER A 162 18.72 19.44 2.53
N LEU A 163 18.24 19.53 3.77
CA LEU A 163 16.82 19.58 4.10
C LEU A 163 16.48 20.91 4.76
N TYR A 164 15.65 21.71 4.10
CA TYR A 164 15.15 22.98 4.62
C TYR A 164 13.81 22.77 5.32
N SER A 165 13.73 23.12 6.59
CA SER A 165 12.47 23.20 7.34
C SER A 165 12.20 24.65 7.73
N ASP A 166 10.96 25.11 7.53
CA ASP A 166 10.47 26.43 7.97
C ASP A 166 10.30 26.54 9.49
#